data_AF-A0A318H5G7-F1
#
_entry.id   AF-A0A318H5G7-F1
#
_cell.length_a   1.000
_cell.length_b   1.000
_cell.length_c   1.000
_cell.angle_alpha   90.00
_cell.angle_beta   90.00
_cell.angle_gamma   90.00
#
_symmetry.space_group_name_H-M   'P 1'
#
loop_
_entity.id
_entity.type
_entity.pdbx_description
1 polymer ?
#
loop_
_entity_poly.entity_id
_entity_poly.type
_entity_poly.pdbx_seq_one_letter_code
_entity_poly.pdbx_strand_id
1 'polypeptide(L)'
;MATRWNRSFLNRAIAPGIADLTACDIPDLEHWPAEAEGWLRNDVLSGVHAAAFTGHARQHAITLLHRAQATVSQYHQARRSTLDFLRLSTPHDPSTPLYYAAITQWESCLINLQVFTDTAARFHGRRSFLPNDGSAAFRAHAIGNVIRAWGSPALRTELHDDEVMPLWLSNTGVHTRTLRLTYLELFRVVEDAAIVAHRIQHPHAAGSRLKA
;
A
#
# COMPACT_ATOMS: atom_id res chain seq x y z
N MET A 1 -32.41 -22.12 -0.33
CA MET A 1 -31.39 -23.11 0.08
C MET A 1 -30.06 -22.37 0.15
N ALA A 2 -29.47 -22.17 1.33
CA ALA A 2 -28.16 -21.53 1.45
C ALA A 2 -27.07 -22.58 1.26
N THR A 3 -26.33 -22.51 0.16
CA THR A 3 -25.19 -23.39 -0.11
C THR A 3 -24.06 -23.01 0.85
N ARG A 4 -23.64 -23.93 1.72
CA ARG A 4 -22.48 -23.72 2.59
C ARG A 4 -21.24 -24.28 1.91
N TRP A 5 -20.27 -23.41 1.62
CA TRP A 5 -19.02 -23.83 1.00
C TRP A 5 -18.11 -24.54 1.99
N ASN A 6 -17.36 -25.52 1.49
CA ASN A 6 -16.29 -26.14 2.25
C ASN A 6 -15.12 -25.15 2.42
N ARG A 7 -14.66 -24.94 3.66
CA ARG A 7 -13.56 -24.02 3.97
C ARG A 7 -12.25 -24.36 3.23
N SER A 8 -11.91 -25.65 3.11
CA SER A 8 -10.67 -26.06 2.43
C SER A 8 -10.73 -25.79 0.93
N PHE A 9 -11.93 -25.84 0.35
CA PHE A 9 -12.14 -25.44 -1.04
C PHE A 9 -11.96 -23.93 -1.20
N LEU A 10 -12.61 -23.10 -0.37
CA LEU A 10 -12.47 -21.65 -0.44
C LEU A 10 -11.02 -21.19 -0.29
N ASN A 11 -10.29 -21.77 0.67
CA ASN A 11 -8.91 -21.41 0.94
C ASN A 11 -7.95 -21.74 -0.22
N ARG A 12 -8.26 -22.76 -1.02
CA ARG A 12 -7.46 -23.17 -2.18
C ARG A 12 -7.88 -22.47 -3.46
N ALA A 13 -9.19 -22.30 -3.67
CA ALA A 13 -9.75 -21.79 -4.92
C ALA A 13 -9.74 -20.25 -4.99
N ILE A 14 -9.82 -19.57 -3.84
CA ILE A 14 -9.93 -18.11 -3.79
C ILE A 14 -8.69 -17.51 -3.15
N ALA A 15 -8.48 -17.73 -1.86
CA ALA A 15 -7.35 -17.15 -1.14
C ALA A 15 -7.08 -17.89 0.18
N PRO A 16 -5.82 -18.08 0.57
CA PRO A 16 -5.50 -18.69 1.86
C PRO A 16 -6.16 -17.93 3.02
N GLY A 17 -6.89 -18.65 3.88
CA GLY A 17 -7.52 -18.08 5.08
C GLY A 17 -8.73 -17.18 4.83
N ILE A 18 -9.29 -17.11 3.60
CA ILE A 18 -10.50 -16.31 3.33
C ILE A 18 -11.68 -16.71 4.20
N ALA A 19 -11.81 -18.00 4.54
CA ALA A 19 -12.88 -18.50 5.40
C ALA A 19 -12.70 -18.12 6.89
N ASP A 20 -11.49 -17.70 7.27
CA ASP A 20 -11.13 -17.30 8.63
C ASP A 20 -11.06 -15.76 8.78
N LEU A 21 -11.13 -15.03 7.66
CA LEU A 21 -11.22 -13.58 7.60
C LEU A 21 -12.62 -13.13 8.04
N THR A 22 -12.73 -12.78 9.33
CA THR A 22 -14.01 -12.50 10.00
C THR A 22 -14.02 -11.17 10.72
N ALA A 23 -12.86 -10.62 11.02
CA ALA A 23 -12.70 -9.30 11.61
C ALA A 23 -11.32 -8.75 11.26
N CYS A 24 -11.18 -7.44 11.16
CA CYS A 24 -9.88 -6.81 11.07
C CYS A 24 -9.91 -5.49 11.83
N ASP A 25 -8.82 -5.17 12.52
CA ASP A 25 -8.58 -3.85 13.06
C ASP A 25 -7.64 -3.10 12.12
N ILE A 26 -8.23 -2.31 11.21
CA ILE A 26 -7.50 -1.49 10.25
C ILE A 26 -7.54 -0.05 10.75
N PRO A 27 -6.41 0.49 11.25
CA PRO A 27 -6.36 1.88 11.70
C PRO A 27 -6.80 2.84 10.60
N ASP A 28 -7.38 3.98 10.98
CA ASP A 28 -7.73 5.01 10.03
C ASP A 28 -6.67 6.11 9.98
N LEU A 29 -6.39 6.62 8.78
CA LEU A 29 -5.56 7.80 8.56
C LEU A 29 -6.40 9.09 8.58
N GLU A 30 -7.62 9.06 9.11
CA GLU A 30 -8.57 10.18 9.27
C GLU A 30 -8.03 11.43 10.00
N HIS A 31 -6.81 11.44 10.53
CA HIS A 31 -6.11 12.67 10.92
C HIS A 31 -5.32 13.38 9.80
N TRP A 32 -5.10 12.74 8.64
CA TRP A 32 -4.56 13.32 7.40
C TRP A 32 -5.59 13.84 6.34
N PRO A 33 -6.90 14.06 6.60
CA PRO A 33 -7.95 14.00 5.57
C PRO A 33 -8.37 15.36 4.96
N ALA A 34 -7.48 16.34 4.85
CA ALA A 34 -7.80 17.57 4.08
C ALA A 34 -6.64 18.03 3.19
N GLU A 35 -5.41 17.83 3.64
CA GLU A 35 -4.23 18.24 2.88
C GLU A 35 -3.84 17.21 1.81
N ALA A 36 -4.05 15.91 2.05
CA ALA A 36 -3.60 14.84 1.16
C ALA A 36 -4.23 14.92 -0.24
N GLU A 37 -5.53 15.20 -0.34
CA GLU A 37 -6.21 15.39 -1.64
C GLU A 37 -5.75 16.68 -2.34
N GLY A 38 -5.29 17.66 -1.56
CA GLY A 38 -4.84 18.95 -2.03
C GLY A 38 -3.36 19.01 -2.40
N TRP A 39 -2.52 18.01 -2.10
CA TRP A 39 -1.06 18.11 -2.26
C TRP A 39 -0.63 18.51 -3.67
N LEU A 40 -1.09 17.80 -4.70
CA LEU A 40 -0.75 18.13 -6.09
C LEU A 40 -1.36 19.47 -6.53
N ARG A 41 -2.60 19.75 -6.11
CA ARG A 41 -3.27 21.02 -6.43
C ARG A 41 -2.51 22.20 -5.83
N ASN A 42 -2.11 22.08 -4.57
CA ASN A 42 -1.40 23.10 -3.81
C ASN A 42 0.03 23.27 -4.34
N ASP A 43 0.69 22.21 -4.80
CA ASP A 43 1.99 22.32 -5.49
C ASP A 43 1.88 23.24 -6.73
N VAL A 44 0.91 22.95 -7.61
CA VAL A 44 0.68 23.75 -8.82
C VAL A 44 0.33 25.21 -8.48
N LEU A 45 -0.55 25.43 -7.50
CA LEU A 45 -1.04 26.75 -7.14
C LEU A 45 -0.02 27.60 -6.38
N SER A 46 0.83 26.99 -5.56
CA SER A 46 1.79 27.71 -4.71
C SER A 46 3.04 28.12 -5.47
N GLY A 47 3.35 27.47 -6.61
CA GLY A 47 4.61 27.69 -7.34
C GLY A 47 5.86 27.35 -6.52
N VAL A 48 5.70 26.82 -5.31
CA VAL A 48 6.74 26.63 -4.30
C VAL A 48 7.80 25.67 -4.81
N HIS A 49 7.43 24.62 -5.56
CA HIS A 49 8.39 23.70 -6.12
C HIS A 49 9.22 24.31 -7.26
N ALA A 50 8.68 25.28 -8.01
CA ALA A 50 9.47 25.95 -9.04
C ALA A 50 10.58 26.84 -8.43
N ALA A 51 10.36 27.36 -7.22
CA ALA A 51 11.35 28.14 -6.48
C ALA A 51 12.33 27.26 -5.67
N ALA A 52 11.86 26.13 -5.12
CA ALA A 52 12.65 25.28 -4.22
C ALA A 52 13.41 24.13 -4.90
N PHE A 53 12.92 23.62 -6.03
CA PHE A 53 13.50 22.45 -6.72
C PHE A 53 13.65 22.68 -8.22
N THR A 54 14.79 22.31 -8.79
CA THR A 54 15.05 22.39 -10.23
C THR A 54 15.46 21.04 -10.81
N GLY A 55 15.35 20.87 -12.13
CA GLY A 55 15.77 19.65 -12.83
C GLY A 55 15.13 18.35 -12.31
N HIS A 56 15.95 17.31 -12.13
CA HIS A 56 15.50 16.00 -11.65
C HIS A 56 14.94 16.02 -10.22
N ALA A 57 15.42 16.91 -9.36
CA ALA A 57 14.89 17.05 -8.00
C ALA A 57 13.41 17.45 -8.03
N ARG A 58 13.01 18.34 -8.94
CA ARG A 58 11.60 18.71 -9.14
C ARG A 58 10.75 17.52 -9.60
N GLN A 59 11.25 16.74 -10.55
CA GLN A 59 10.55 15.54 -11.04
C GLN A 59 10.32 14.51 -9.93
N HIS A 60 11.34 14.28 -9.10
CA HIS A 60 11.24 13.41 -7.95
C HIS A 60 10.27 13.95 -6.89
N ALA A 61 10.32 15.24 -6.57
CA ALA A 61 9.40 15.85 -5.61
C ALA A 61 7.93 15.73 -6.05
N ILE A 62 7.62 16.02 -7.31
CA ILE A 62 6.27 15.85 -7.87
C ILE A 62 5.85 14.37 -7.83
N THR A 63 6.76 13.46 -8.20
CA THR A 63 6.48 12.02 -8.16
C THR A 63 6.22 11.54 -6.73
N LEU A 64 6.96 12.04 -5.74
CA LEU A 64 6.78 11.72 -4.32
C LEU A 64 5.42 12.20 -3.82
N LEU A 65 5.04 13.45 -4.10
CA LEU A 65 3.72 13.98 -3.75
C LEU A 65 2.60 13.14 -4.37
N HIS A 66 2.69 12.88 -5.67
CA HIS A 66 1.67 12.08 -6.37
C HIS A 66 1.55 10.67 -5.79
N ARG A 67 2.67 9.98 -5.54
CA ARG A 67 2.65 8.62 -5.01
C ARG A 67 2.24 8.55 -3.55
N ALA A 68 2.59 9.54 -2.72
CA ALA A 68 2.08 9.63 -1.36
C ALA A 68 0.56 9.85 -1.36
N GLN A 69 0.06 10.81 -2.14
CA GLN A 69 -1.38 11.06 -2.28
C GLN A 69 -2.13 9.80 -2.75
N ALA A 70 -1.62 9.13 -3.79
CA ALA A 70 -2.19 7.88 -4.27
C ALA A 70 -2.17 6.79 -3.18
N THR A 71 -1.07 6.65 -2.44
CA THR A 71 -0.96 5.64 -1.37
C THR A 71 -1.98 5.88 -0.26
N VAL A 72 -2.12 7.11 0.23
CA VAL A 72 -3.09 7.46 1.28
C VAL A 72 -4.52 7.20 0.79
N SER A 73 -4.86 7.66 -0.43
CA SER A 73 -6.19 7.44 -1.01
C SER A 73 -6.52 5.95 -1.16
N GLN A 74 -5.57 5.17 -1.68
CA GLN A 74 -5.72 3.72 -1.87
C GLN A 74 -5.79 2.98 -0.53
N TYR A 75 -5.08 3.43 0.51
CA TYR A 75 -5.21 2.88 1.86
C TYR A 75 -6.64 3.03 2.40
N HIS A 76 -7.23 4.22 2.31
CA HIS A 76 -8.61 4.45 2.73
C HIS A 76 -9.62 3.65 1.89
N GLN A 77 -9.40 3.54 0.59
CA GLN A 77 -10.27 2.73 -0.27
C GLN A 77 -10.14 1.24 0.05
N ALA A 78 -8.93 0.75 0.32
CA ALA A 78 -8.69 -0.63 0.72
C ALA A 78 -9.35 -0.95 2.06
N ARG A 79 -9.20 -0.07 3.06
CA ARG A 79 -9.90 -0.16 4.35
C ARG A 79 -11.41 -0.28 4.14
N ARG A 80 -12.02 0.64 3.40
CA ARG A 80 -13.48 0.63 3.13
C ARG A 80 -13.92 -0.66 2.44
N SER A 81 -13.22 -1.08 1.39
CA SER A 81 -13.55 -2.30 0.66
C SER A 81 -13.39 -3.56 1.53
N THR A 82 -12.40 -3.63 2.42
CA THR A 82 -12.28 -4.74 3.38
C THR A 82 -13.43 -4.74 4.39
N LEU A 83 -13.82 -3.57 4.92
CA LEU A 83 -14.94 -3.47 5.85
C LEU A 83 -16.28 -3.82 5.17
N ASP A 84 -16.49 -3.43 3.91
CA ASP A 84 -17.66 -3.83 3.14
C ASP A 84 -17.69 -5.34 2.88
N PHE A 85 -16.55 -5.95 2.55
CA PHE A 85 -16.44 -7.41 2.47
C PHE A 85 -16.87 -8.06 3.79
N LEU A 86 -16.32 -7.65 4.93
CA LEU A 86 -16.64 -8.24 6.24
C LEU A 86 -18.10 -8.04 6.63
N ARG A 87 -18.69 -6.88 6.31
CA ARG A 87 -20.08 -6.55 6.64
C ARG A 87 -21.10 -7.34 5.80
N LEU A 88 -20.79 -7.56 4.53
CA LEU A 88 -21.73 -8.11 3.55
C LEU A 88 -21.48 -9.58 3.22
N SER A 89 -20.43 -10.18 3.78
CA SER A 89 -20.05 -11.58 3.55
C SER A 89 -20.27 -12.43 4.80
N THR A 90 -20.30 -13.76 4.63
CA THR A 90 -20.26 -14.68 5.75
C THR A 90 -19.09 -15.67 5.60
N PRO A 91 -18.58 -16.26 6.70
CA PRO A 91 -17.46 -17.22 6.63
C PRO A 91 -17.74 -18.46 5.77
N HIS A 92 -19.01 -18.79 5.54
CA HIS A 92 -19.46 -19.96 4.77
C HIS A 92 -19.92 -19.62 3.35
N ASP A 93 -20.03 -18.33 3.05
CA ASP A 93 -20.39 -17.78 1.76
C ASP A 93 -19.73 -16.39 1.61
N PRO A 94 -18.39 -16.35 1.45
CA PRO A 94 -17.68 -15.10 1.32
C PRO A 94 -18.01 -14.46 -0.04
N SER A 95 -18.26 -13.15 -0.06
CA SER A 95 -18.50 -12.46 -1.32
C SER A 95 -17.20 -12.29 -2.10
N THR A 96 -16.94 -13.21 -3.02
CA THR A 96 -15.75 -13.20 -3.89
C THR A 96 -15.53 -11.86 -4.60
N PRO A 97 -16.55 -11.21 -5.19
CA PRO A 97 -16.35 -9.90 -5.81
C PRO A 97 -15.89 -8.81 -4.84
N LEU A 98 -16.45 -8.75 -3.63
CA LEU A 98 -16.03 -7.78 -2.61
C LEU A 98 -14.61 -8.07 -2.11
N TYR A 99 -14.25 -9.35 -1.97
CA TYR A 99 -12.91 -9.75 -1.58
C TYR A 99 -11.86 -9.31 -2.60
N TYR A 100 -12.07 -9.61 -3.90
CA TYR A 100 -11.15 -9.17 -4.95
C TYR A 100 -11.10 -7.65 -5.07
N ALA A 101 -12.23 -6.96 -4.88
CA ALA A 101 -12.24 -5.50 -4.82
C ALA A 101 -11.32 -4.99 -3.70
N ALA A 102 -11.37 -5.57 -2.50
CA ALA A 102 -10.45 -5.20 -1.42
C ALA A 102 -8.98 -5.50 -1.75
N ILE A 103 -8.68 -6.67 -2.33
CA ILE A 103 -7.33 -7.06 -2.75
C ILE A 103 -6.74 -6.05 -3.74
N THR A 104 -7.49 -5.68 -4.78
CA THR A 104 -7.01 -4.72 -5.80
C THR A 104 -6.60 -3.38 -5.19
N GLN A 105 -7.32 -2.90 -4.17
CA GLN A 105 -6.99 -1.64 -3.49
C GLN A 105 -5.74 -1.78 -2.63
N TRP A 106 -5.58 -2.89 -1.90
CA TRP A 106 -4.37 -3.17 -1.13
C TRP A 106 -3.14 -3.31 -2.03
N GLU A 107 -3.27 -4.02 -3.15
CA GLU A 107 -2.21 -4.14 -4.15
C GLU A 107 -1.81 -2.77 -4.71
N SER A 108 -2.79 -1.95 -5.08
CA SER A 108 -2.57 -0.59 -5.59
C SER A 108 -1.88 0.29 -4.55
N CYS A 109 -2.26 0.19 -3.27
CA CYS A 109 -1.62 0.88 -2.16
C CYS A 109 -0.13 0.49 -2.04
N LEU A 110 0.16 -0.82 -2.02
CA LEU A 110 1.52 -1.35 -1.86
C LEU A 110 2.43 -1.04 -3.06
N ILE A 111 1.91 -1.09 -4.29
CA ILE A 111 2.64 -0.70 -5.49
C ILE A 111 2.99 0.79 -5.45
N ASN A 112 2.03 1.67 -5.10
CA ASN A 112 2.30 3.09 -5.00
C ASN A 112 3.33 3.41 -3.90
N LEU A 113 3.23 2.74 -2.76
CA LEU A 113 4.17 2.87 -1.65
C LEU A 113 5.58 2.38 -2.03
N GLN A 114 5.67 1.31 -2.82
CA GLN A 114 6.94 0.84 -3.35
C GLN A 114 7.59 1.91 -4.25
N VAL A 115 6.85 2.44 -5.24
CA VAL A 115 7.35 3.47 -6.15
C VAL A 115 7.73 4.75 -5.39
N PHE A 116 6.93 5.11 -4.39
CA PHE A 116 7.24 6.21 -3.48
C PHE A 116 8.60 5.99 -2.80
N THR A 117 8.81 4.81 -2.23
CA THR A 117 10.04 4.47 -1.51
C THR A 117 11.27 4.47 -2.41
N ASP A 118 11.16 3.92 -3.63
CA ASP A 118 12.23 3.94 -4.63
C ASP A 118 12.57 5.37 -5.07
N THR A 119 11.54 6.21 -5.22
CA THR A 119 11.72 7.63 -5.58
C THR A 119 12.34 8.41 -4.43
N ALA A 120 11.95 8.13 -3.18
CA ALA A 120 12.48 8.80 -2.00
C ALA A 120 13.97 8.50 -1.82
N ALA A 121 14.36 7.24 -2.06
CA ALA A 121 15.75 6.86 -2.01
C ALA A 121 16.61 7.61 -3.05
N ARG A 122 16.08 7.79 -4.27
CA ARG A 122 16.74 8.59 -5.33
C ARG A 122 16.79 10.07 -4.98
N PHE A 123 15.69 10.61 -4.43
CA PHE A 123 15.58 12.00 -4.05
C PHE A 123 16.54 12.40 -2.93
N HIS A 124 16.80 11.49 -1.96
CA HIS A 124 17.71 11.72 -0.85
C HIS A 124 19.14 11.21 -1.08
N GLY A 125 19.42 10.59 -2.23
CA GLY A 125 20.72 9.98 -2.52
C GLY A 125 21.12 8.83 -1.58
N ARG A 126 20.17 8.22 -0.85
CA ARG A 126 20.43 7.16 0.12
C ARG A 126 19.31 6.13 0.16
N ARG A 127 19.61 4.89 0.51
CA ARG A 127 18.58 3.84 0.65
C ARG A 127 17.64 4.16 1.82
N SER A 128 16.35 3.86 1.65
CA SER A 128 15.32 4.06 2.68
C SER A 128 15.41 3.02 3.80
N PHE A 129 16.00 1.85 3.54
CA PHE A 129 16.18 0.75 4.49
C PHE A 129 17.38 -0.12 4.06
N LEU A 130 17.85 -0.99 4.95
CA LEU A 130 18.88 -1.98 4.63
C LEU A 130 18.22 -3.25 4.06
N PRO A 131 18.89 -3.98 3.13
CA PRO A 131 18.35 -5.24 2.62
C PRO A 131 18.11 -6.22 3.76
N ASN A 132 16.92 -6.81 3.82
CA ASN A 132 16.53 -7.81 4.82
C ASN A 132 16.61 -7.31 6.28
N ASP A 133 16.49 -6.01 6.53
CA ASP A 133 16.50 -5.48 7.90
C ASP A 133 15.24 -5.81 8.70
N GLY A 134 14.24 -6.43 8.06
CA GLY A 134 13.01 -6.83 8.70
C GLY A 134 12.15 -5.64 9.14
N SER A 135 12.43 -4.42 8.69
CA SER A 135 11.57 -3.28 8.95
C SER A 135 10.21 -3.44 8.24
N ALA A 136 9.17 -2.80 8.78
CA ALA A 136 7.86 -2.74 8.14
C ALA A 136 7.95 -2.12 6.73
N ALA A 137 8.77 -1.08 6.57
CA ALA A 137 9.01 -0.43 5.28
C ALA A 137 9.66 -1.38 4.27
N PHE A 138 10.69 -2.13 4.68
CA PHE A 138 11.29 -3.16 3.83
C PHE A 138 10.26 -4.22 3.42
N ARG A 139 9.47 -4.75 4.37
CA ARG A 139 8.46 -5.76 4.07
C ARG A 139 7.36 -5.22 3.15
N ALA A 140 6.87 -4.01 3.36
CA ALA A 140 5.89 -3.37 2.49
C ALA A 140 6.42 -3.23 1.05
N HIS A 141 7.66 -2.77 0.90
CA HIS A 141 8.33 -2.68 -0.40
C HIS A 141 8.51 -4.04 -1.06
N ALA A 142 8.96 -5.04 -0.29
CA ALA A 142 9.14 -6.40 -0.77
C ALA A 142 7.82 -7.04 -1.23
N ILE A 143 6.71 -6.80 -0.52
CA ILE A 143 5.37 -7.23 -0.95
C ILE A 143 4.99 -6.53 -2.28
N GLY A 144 5.24 -5.22 -2.42
CA GLY A 144 5.04 -4.50 -3.69
C GLY A 144 5.79 -5.15 -4.86
N ASN A 145 7.04 -5.57 -4.63
CA ASN A 145 7.81 -6.32 -5.63
C ASN A 145 7.16 -7.65 -6.02
N VAL A 146 6.65 -8.41 -5.04
CA VAL A 146 5.94 -9.69 -5.29
C VAL A 146 4.72 -9.46 -6.18
N ILE A 147 3.88 -8.48 -5.85
CA ILE A 147 2.68 -8.16 -6.62
C ILE A 147 3.04 -7.80 -8.06
N ARG A 148 4.04 -6.92 -8.25
CA ARG A 148 4.49 -6.52 -9.60
C ARG A 148 5.06 -7.69 -10.40
N ALA A 149 5.74 -8.62 -9.74
CA ALA A 149 6.34 -9.79 -10.37
C ALA A 149 5.33 -10.91 -10.67
N TRP A 150 4.14 -10.89 -10.07
CA TRP A 150 3.14 -11.96 -10.14
C TRP A 150 2.73 -12.36 -11.57
N GLY A 151 2.71 -11.40 -12.49
CA GLY A 151 2.41 -11.64 -13.91
C GLY A 151 3.63 -11.91 -14.78
N SER A 152 4.84 -11.93 -14.23
CA SER A 152 6.07 -12.06 -15.02
C SER A 152 6.30 -13.51 -15.47
N PRO A 153 6.84 -13.74 -16.69
CA PRO A 153 7.14 -15.08 -17.17
C PRO A 153 8.10 -15.85 -16.26
N ALA A 154 9.05 -15.15 -15.63
CA ALA A 154 10.03 -15.74 -14.73
C ALA A 154 9.38 -16.27 -13.44
N LEU A 155 8.42 -15.54 -12.87
CA LEU A 155 7.76 -16.01 -11.65
C LEU A 155 6.81 -17.18 -11.94
N ARG A 156 6.17 -17.23 -13.12
CA ARG A 156 5.24 -18.30 -13.49
C ARG A 156 5.84 -19.70 -13.44
N THR A 157 7.15 -19.86 -13.65
CA THR A 157 7.82 -21.16 -13.54
C THR A 157 8.13 -21.57 -12.10
N GLU A 158 8.01 -20.64 -11.15
CA GLU A 158 8.30 -20.83 -9.72
C GLU A 158 7.03 -20.88 -8.86
N LEU A 159 5.85 -20.59 -9.43
CA LEU A 159 4.59 -20.63 -8.69
C LEU A 159 4.20 -22.07 -8.36
N HIS A 160 3.77 -22.29 -7.12
CA HIS A 160 3.11 -23.53 -6.75
C HIS A 160 1.65 -23.54 -7.22
N ASP A 161 1.12 -24.72 -7.54
CA ASP A 161 -0.27 -24.90 -7.99
C ASP A 161 -1.32 -24.37 -7.00
N ASP A 162 -0.96 -24.27 -5.72
CA ASP A 162 -1.81 -23.74 -4.65
C ASP A 162 -1.73 -22.21 -4.49
N GLU A 163 -0.85 -21.52 -5.22
CA GLU A 163 -0.72 -20.06 -5.15
C GLU A 163 -1.60 -19.38 -6.21
N VAL A 164 -2.82 -19.02 -5.80
CA VAL A 164 -3.81 -18.41 -6.69
C VAL A 164 -3.72 -16.87 -6.78
N MET A 165 -2.96 -16.23 -5.89
CA MET A 165 -2.80 -14.76 -5.85
C MET A 165 -1.50 -14.33 -5.14
N PRO A 166 -0.96 -13.13 -5.45
CA PRO A 166 0.29 -12.66 -4.85
C PRO A 166 0.12 -12.17 -3.41
N LEU A 167 -1.11 -11.76 -3.06
CA LEU A 167 -1.46 -11.12 -1.80
C LEU A 167 -2.81 -11.64 -1.33
N TRP A 168 -2.94 -11.94 -0.04
CA TRP A 168 -4.23 -12.21 0.60
C TRP A 168 -4.35 -11.51 1.95
N LEU A 169 -5.58 -11.43 2.46
CA LEU A 169 -5.89 -10.79 3.73
C LEU A 169 -6.06 -11.83 4.84
N SER A 170 -5.67 -11.45 6.05
CA SER A 170 -6.01 -12.14 7.29
C SER A 170 -6.61 -11.14 8.28
N ASN A 171 -7.09 -11.64 9.42
CA ASN A 171 -7.61 -10.75 10.47
C ASN A 171 -6.57 -9.74 11.00
N THR A 172 -5.27 -10.01 10.79
CA THR A 172 -4.17 -9.20 11.37
C THR A 172 -3.46 -8.33 10.35
N GLY A 173 -3.64 -8.57 9.05
CA GLY A 173 -2.91 -7.82 8.03
C GLY A 173 -2.94 -8.47 6.66
N VAL A 174 -1.94 -8.08 5.86
CA VAL A 174 -1.74 -8.56 4.49
C VAL A 174 -0.59 -9.56 4.44
N HIS A 175 -0.74 -10.55 3.57
CA HIS A 175 0.16 -11.69 3.51
C HIS A 175 0.53 -12.01 2.06
N THR A 176 1.76 -12.44 1.89
CA THR A 176 2.23 -13.22 0.74
C THR A 176 2.73 -14.57 1.26
N ARG A 177 3.20 -15.45 0.39
CA ARG A 177 3.78 -16.75 0.81
C ARG A 177 4.89 -16.59 1.87
N THR A 178 5.73 -15.58 1.72
CA THR A 178 6.95 -15.43 2.53
C THR A 178 6.94 -14.20 3.42
N LEU A 179 6.02 -13.26 3.20
CA LEU A 179 5.98 -11.98 3.90
C LEU A 179 4.63 -11.79 4.57
N ARG A 180 4.67 -11.07 5.69
CA ARG A 180 3.48 -10.61 6.41
C ARG A 180 3.69 -9.17 6.83
N LEU A 181 2.63 -8.40 6.79
CA LEU A 181 2.61 -7.02 7.26
C LEU A 181 1.28 -6.78 7.98
N THR A 182 1.35 -6.40 9.25
CA THR A 182 0.13 -6.11 10.01
C THR A 182 -0.52 -4.82 9.51
N TYR A 183 -1.83 -4.65 9.75
CA TYR A 183 -2.52 -3.40 9.40
C TYR A 183 -1.93 -2.18 10.11
N LEU A 184 -1.48 -2.33 11.36
CA LEU A 184 -0.81 -1.27 12.12
C LEU A 184 0.58 -0.94 11.54
N GLU A 185 1.35 -1.94 11.11
CA GLU A 185 2.63 -1.69 10.46
C GLU A 185 2.44 -0.98 9.12
N LEU A 186 1.47 -1.42 8.31
CA LEU A 186 1.17 -0.76 7.04
C LEU A 186 0.67 0.67 7.26
N PHE A 187 -0.20 0.90 8.25
CA PHE A 187 -0.63 2.24 8.66
C PHE A 187 0.58 3.16 8.90
N ARG A 188 1.54 2.74 9.73
CA ARG A 188 2.73 3.54 10.06
C ARG A 188 3.58 3.87 8.84
N VAL A 189 3.74 2.91 7.93
CA VAL A 189 4.53 3.13 6.71
C VAL A 189 3.83 4.11 5.76
N VAL A 190 2.50 4.06 5.66
CA VAL A 190 1.72 5.04 4.88
C VAL A 190 1.74 6.41 5.55
N GLU A 191 1.66 6.47 6.88
CA GLU A 191 1.82 7.70 7.66
C GLU A 191 3.19 8.36 7.43
N ASP A 192 4.27 7.58 7.44
CA ASP A 192 5.61 8.08 7.13
C ASP A 192 5.67 8.70 5.72
N ALA A 193 5.02 8.08 4.73
CA ALA A 193 4.94 8.64 3.38
C ALA A 193 4.16 9.97 3.35
N ALA A 194 3.07 10.07 4.12
CA ALA A 194 2.30 11.30 4.28
C ALA A 194 3.12 12.42 4.93
N ILE A 195 3.89 12.12 5.99
CA ILE A 195 4.79 13.07 6.66
C ILE A 195 5.84 13.60 5.69
N VAL A 196 6.44 12.74 4.87
CA VAL A 196 7.43 13.14 3.87
C VAL A 196 6.78 14.05 2.80
N ALA A 197 5.59 13.72 2.32
CA ALA A 197 4.86 14.55 1.36
C ALA A 197 4.54 15.95 1.91
N HIS A 198 4.05 16.02 3.15
CA HIS A 198 3.80 17.29 3.84
C HIS A 198 5.08 18.13 3.97
N ARG A 199 6.22 17.51 4.30
CA ARG A 199 7.52 18.22 4.36
C ARG A 199 7.97 18.75 3.00
N ILE A 200 7.74 18.00 1.92
CA ILE A 200 8.06 18.43 0.55
C ILE A 200 7.23 19.64 0.15
N GLN A 201 5.95 19.66 0.52
CA GLN A 201 5.03 20.76 0.24
C GLN A 201 5.39 22.05 1.00
N HIS A 202 6.04 21.93 2.16
CA HIS A 202 6.43 23.06 3.01
C HIS A 202 7.95 23.13 3.26
N PRO A 203 8.77 23.33 2.21
CA PRO A 203 10.22 23.23 2.30
C PRO A 203 10.85 24.31 3.20
N HIS A 204 10.19 25.46 3.36
CA HIS A 204 10.67 26.56 4.22
C HIS A 204 10.30 26.40 5.69
N ALA A 205 9.23 25.68 6.01
CA ALA A 205 8.87 25.34 7.40
C ALA A 205 9.77 24.22 7.94
N ALA A 206 10.25 23.33 7.06
CA ALA A 206 11.26 22.33 7.34
C ALA A 206 12.66 22.96 7.33
N GLY A 207 12.97 23.80 8.32
CA GLY A 207 14.19 24.64 8.38
C GLY A 207 15.43 24.07 7.69
N SER A 208 15.88 24.77 6.64
CA SER A 208 17.21 24.73 5.98
C SER A 208 17.88 23.37 5.65
N ARG A 209 17.18 22.22 5.76
CA ARG A 209 17.82 20.89 5.68
C ARG A 209 17.18 19.89 4.70
N LEU A 210 16.32 20.31 3.79
CA LEU A 210 16.06 19.52 2.57
C LEU A 210 17.17 19.80 1.55
N LYS A 211 18.42 19.49 1.89
CA LYS A 211 19.49 19.45 0.88
C LYS A 211 19.29 18.18 0.06
N ALA A 212 19.01 18.37 -1.23
CA ALA A 212 19.08 17.34 -2.25
C ALA A 212 20.47 16.68 -2.29
#